data_AF-A0A537PKX0-F1
#
_entry.id   AF-A0A537PKX0-F1
#
_cell.length_a   1.000
_cell.length_b   1.000
_cell.length_c   1.000
_cell.angle_alpha   90.00
_cell.angle_beta   90.00
_cell.angle_gamma   90.00
#
_symmetry.space_group_name_H-M   'P 1'
#
loop_
_entity.id
_entity.type
_entity.pdbx_description
1 polymer ?
#
loop_
_entity_poly.entity_id
_entity_poly.type
_entity_poly.pdbx_seq_one_letter_code
_entity_poly.pdbx_strand_id
1 'polypeptide(L)'
;DGGYDEARTVWNGMINRRPALIARCTGAADVIAAVRFARTHGLLVSVRGGGHNITGNAVCEGGLMIDLSPMKSVRVDPVRRTARAEAGLTWGEYNRETQAFGLASTGGVVSTTGIAGLTLGGGLGWLHGKHGLSCDNLLSADVVTADG
;
A
#
# COMPACT_ATOMS: atom_id res chain seq x y z
N ASP A 1 -2.08 -1.94 22.95
CA ASP A 1 -1.11 -0.83 23.04
C ASP A 1 -1.79 0.52 22.89
N GLY A 2 -1.19 1.60 23.38
CA GLY A 2 -1.78 2.94 23.32
C GLY A 2 -2.05 3.47 21.90
N GLY A 3 -1.28 3.02 20.90
CA GLY A 3 -1.47 3.37 19.49
C GLY A 3 -2.35 2.41 18.69
N TYR A 4 -2.96 1.40 19.33
CA TYR A 4 -3.69 0.34 18.62
C TYR A 4 -4.94 0.85 17.88
N ASP A 5 -5.75 1.68 18.54
CA ASP A 5 -6.99 2.20 17.93
C ASP A 5 -6.71 3.12 16.74
N GLU A 6 -5.64 3.92 16.81
CA GLU A 6 -5.18 4.71 15.67
C GLU A 6 -4.70 3.80 14.53
N ALA A 7 -3.85 2.81 14.84
CA ALA A 7 -3.25 1.92 13.84
C ALA A 7 -4.28 1.07 13.09
N ARG A 8 -5.38 0.64 13.72
CA ARG A 8 -6.45 -0.13 13.05
C ARG A 8 -7.44 0.74 12.26
N THR A 9 -7.46 2.04 12.49
CA THR A 9 -8.43 2.95 11.85
C THR A 9 -8.12 3.09 10.36
N VAL A 10 -9.13 2.81 9.52
CA VAL A 10 -9.08 2.94 8.06
C VAL A 10 -9.92 4.14 7.61
N TRP A 11 -9.80 4.54 6.34
CA TRP A 11 -10.46 5.74 5.82
C TRP A 11 -12.00 5.69 5.95
N ASN A 12 -12.61 4.53 5.68
CA ASN A 12 -14.04 4.37 5.83
C ASN A 12 -14.41 4.21 7.32
N GLY A 13 -14.88 5.29 7.94
CA GLY A 13 -15.26 5.32 9.36
C GLY A 13 -16.42 4.39 9.76
N MET A 14 -17.12 3.79 8.80
CA MET A 14 -18.11 2.73 9.10
C MET A 14 -17.45 1.38 9.45
N ILE A 15 -16.16 1.20 9.14
CA ILE A 15 -15.43 -0.03 9.40
C ILE A 15 -14.79 0.04 10.79
N ASN A 16 -15.32 -0.74 11.74
CA ASN A 16 -14.81 -0.81 13.11
C ASN A 16 -14.40 -2.25 13.48
N ARG A 17 -13.38 -2.77 12.80
CA ARG A 17 -12.81 -4.10 13.08
C ARG A 17 -11.63 -4.02 14.03
N ARG A 18 -11.34 -5.13 14.72
CA ARG A 18 -10.27 -5.28 15.71
C ARG A 18 -9.35 -6.45 15.36
N PRO A 19 -8.25 -6.22 14.62
CA PRO A 19 -7.22 -7.25 14.41
C PRO A 19 -6.64 -7.71 15.75
N ALA A 20 -6.33 -8.99 15.90
CA ALA A 20 -5.63 -9.49 17.08
C ALA A 20 -4.19 -8.95 17.15
N LEU A 21 -3.56 -8.73 16.00
CA LEU A 21 -2.22 -8.17 15.88
C LEU A 21 -2.11 -7.25 14.66
N ILE A 22 -1.26 -6.23 14.78
CA ILE A 22 -0.87 -5.34 13.69
C ILE A 22 0.65 -5.41 13.53
N ALA A 23 1.12 -5.94 12.40
CA ALA A 23 2.53 -5.94 12.04
C ALA A 23 2.82 -4.69 11.19
N ARG A 24 3.51 -3.70 11.77
CA ARG A 24 3.92 -2.48 11.06
C ARG A 24 5.28 -2.70 10.40
N CYS A 25 5.25 -3.15 9.15
CA CYS A 25 6.44 -3.57 8.42
C CYS A 25 7.25 -2.37 7.94
N THR A 26 8.57 -2.46 8.05
CA THR A 26 9.53 -1.46 7.59
C THR A 26 10.31 -1.90 6.34
N GLY A 27 10.10 -3.14 5.89
CA GLY A 27 10.73 -3.70 4.71
C GLY A 27 10.26 -5.11 4.41
N ALA A 28 10.81 -5.71 3.36
CA ALA A 28 10.41 -7.04 2.88
C ALA A 28 10.62 -8.15 3.93
N ALA A 29 11.67 -8.08 4.73
CA ALA A 29 11.95 -9.07 5.78
C ALA A 29 10.82 -9.13 6.83
N ASP A 30 10.27 -7.99 7.22
CA ASP A 30 9.14 -7.91 8.15
C ASP A 30 7.87 -8.49 7.53
N VAL A 31 7.64 -8.24 6.24
CA VAL A 31 6.48 -8.80 5.51
C VAL A 31 6.59 -10.31 5.42
N ILE A 32 7.75 -10.86 5.08
CA ILE A 32 8.02 -12.30 5.05
C ILE A 32 7.77 -12.92 6.43
N ALA A 33 8.30 -12.30 7.48
CA ALA A 33 8.09 -12.76 8.85
C ALA A 33 6.61 -12.75 9.24
N ALA A 34 5.88 -11.68 8.90
CA ALA A 34 4.46 -11.54 9.20
C ALA A 34 3.60 -12.58 8.46
N VAL A 35 3.87 -12.83 7.17
CA VAL A 35 3.17 -13.85 6.38
C VAL A 35 3.42 -15.25 6.94
N ARG A 36 4.68 -15.59 7.24
CA ARG A 36 5.02 -16.88 7.85
C ARG A 36 4.39 -17.04 9.23
N PHE A 37 4.35 -15.97 10.03
CA PHE A 37 3.70 -15.97 11.34
C PHE A 37 2.19 -16.24 11.21
N ALA A 38 1.49 -15.54 10.30
CA ALA A 38 0.08 -15.77 10.06
C ALA A 38 -0.22 -17.20 9.61
N ARG A 39 0.61 -17.73 8.69
CA ARG A 39 0.49 -19.11 8.22
C ARG A 39 0.64 -20.12 9.36
N THR A 40 1.70 -19.98 10.17
CA THR A 40 1.98 -20.90 11.29
C THR A 40 0.85 -20.91 12.32
N HIS A 41 0.15 -19.79 12.51
CA HIS A 41 -0.90 -19.64 13.52
C HIS A 41 -2.33 -19.66 12.94
N GLY A 42 -2.50 -19.92 11.63
CA GLY A 42 -3.80 -19.96 10.99
C GLY A 42 -4.60 -18.65 11.07
N LEU A 43 -3.92 -17.49 11.06
CA LEU A 43 -4.56 -16.19 11.21
C LEU A 43 -5.11 -15.68 9.87
N LEU A 44 -6.32 -15.10 9.91
CA LEU A 44 -6.84 -14.30 8.80
C LEU A 44 -5.89 -13.12 8.55
N VAL A 45 -5.50 -12.90 7.30
CA VAL A 45 -4.60 -11.81 6.91
C VAL A 45 -5.40 -10.69 6.24
N SER A 46 -5.13 -9.46 6.66
CA SER A 46 -5.47 -8.24 5.92
C SER A 46 -4.19 -7.47 5.61
N VAL A 47 -4.15 -6.76 4.48
CA VAL A 47 -2.99 -5.97 4.06
C VAL A 47 -3.40 -4.51 3.92
N ARG A 48 -2.67 -3.62 4.59
CA ARG A 48 -2.90 -2.18 4.59
C ARG A 48 -1.76 -1.46 3.88
N GLY A 49 -2.06 -0.84 2.74
CA GLY A 49 -1.28 0.28 2.19
C GLY A 49 -1.83 1.61 2.73
N GLY A 50 -2.50 2.39 1.88
CA GLY A 50 -3.14 3.65 2.29
C GLY A 50 -4.50 3.54 2.99
N GLY A 51 -5.05 2.33 3.19
CA GLY A 51 -6.29 2.12 3.97
C GLY A 51 -7.58 2.71 3.35
N HIS A 52 -7.60 3.02 2.06
CA HIS A 52 -8.67 3.76 1.38
C HIS A 52 -9.78 2.89 0.75
N ASN A 53 -9.65 1.57 0.78
CA ASN A 53 -10.64 0.69 0.15
C ASN A 53 -11.98 0.74 0.91
N ILE A 54 -13.08 1.01 0.17
CA ILE A 54 -14.40 1.26 0.75
C ILE A 54 -14.99 0.05 1.48
N THR A 55 -14.64 -1.18 1.08
CA THR A 55 -15.14 -2.40 1.72
C THR A 55 -14.36 -2.79 2.98
N GLY A 56 -13.33 -2.01 3.34
CA GLY A 56 -12.56 -2.20 4.57
C GLY A 56 -11.58 -3.36 4.52
N ASN A 57 -11.13 -3.78 3.33
CA ASN A 57 -10.22 -4.94 3.18
C ASN A 57 -8.84 -4.74 3.85
N ALA A 58 -8.50 -3.50 4.17
CA ALA A 58 -7.25 -3.15 4.84
C ALA A 58 -7.23 -3.52 6.34
N VAL A 59 -8.35 -3.94 6.93
CA VAL A 59 -8.44 -4.31 8.35
C VAL A 59 -9.32 -5.55 8.52
N CYS A 60 -8.82 -6.54 9.26
CA CYS A 60 -9.54 -7.77 9.60
C CYS A 60 -10.07 -7.75 11.04
N GLU A 61 -10.96 -8.69 11.35
CA GLU A 61 -11.41 -8.97 12.72
C GLU A 61 -10.64 -10.19 13.25
N GLY A 62 -10.05 -10.08 14.45
CA GLY A 62 -9.37 -11.18 15.13
C GLY A 62 -8.11 -11.75 14.45
N GLY A 63 -7.72 -11.22 13.30
CA GLY A 63 -6.58 -11.72 12.51
C GLY A 63 -5.31 -10.88 12.63
N LEU A 64 -4.41 -11.07 11.67
CA LEU A 64 -3.20 -10.26 11.48
C LEU A 64 -3.45 -9.18 10.41
N MET A 65 -3.26 -7.92 10.78
CA MET A 65 -3.13 -6.84 9.81
C MET A 65 -1.65 -6.58 9.51
N ILE A 66 -1.25 -6.79 8.27
CA ILE A 66 0.07 -6.40 7.76
C ILE A 66 -0.03 -4.95 7.29
N ASP A 67 0.49 -4.04 8.10
CA ASP A 67 0.52 -2.59 7.84
C ASP A 67 1.83 -2.20 7.14
N LEU A 68 1.72 -1.90 5.85
CA LEU A 68 2.82 -1.46 5.01
C LEU A 68 3.02 0.06 5.07
N SER A 69 2.15 0.81 5.77
CA SER A 69 2.22 2.27 5.83
C SER A 69 3.59 2.85 6.24
N PRO A 70 4.46 2.18 7.03
CA PRO A 70 5.81 2.69 7.29
C PRO A 70 6.79 2.55 6.11
N MET A 71 6.49 1.74 5.10
CA MET A 71 7.34 1.54 3.92
C MET A 71 7.16 2.70 2.93
N LYS A 72 8.00 3.74 3.08
CA LYS A 72 7.86 5.05 2.41
C LYS A 72 8.97 5.40 1.40
N SER A 73 9.85 4.47 1.04
CA SER A 73 10.96 4.75 0.13
C SER A 73 10.51 4.92 -1.33
N VAL A 74 11.06 5.93 -2.00
CA VAL A 74 10.97 6.13 -3.45
C VAL A 74 12.36 6.34 -4.02
N ARG A 75 12.66 5.68 -5.14
CA ARG A 75 13.82 5.96 -5.98
C ARG A 75 13.37 6.31 -7.38
N VAL A 76 13.63 7.54 -7.82
CA VAL A 76 13.34 8.02 -9.16
C VAL A 76 14.60 7.96 -10.03
N ASP A 77 14.47 7.39 -11.23
CA ASP A 77 15.48 7.44 -12.28
C ASP A 77 15.01 8.43 -13.36
N PRO A 78 15.58 9.66 -13.42
CA PRO A 78 15.14 10.68 -14.38
C PRO A 78 15.55 10.35 -15.82
N VAL A 79 16.60 9.54 -16.03
CA VAL A 79 17.09 9.17 -17.36
C VAL A 79 16.20 8.09 -17.95
N ARG A 80 15.93 7.04 -17.19
CA ARG A 80 15.02 5.95 -17.60
C ARG A 80 13.55 6.33 -17.48
N ARG A 81 13.25 7.42 -16.78
CA ARG A 81 11.90 7.92 -16.48
C ARG A 81 11.05 6.89 -15.73
N THR A 82 11.64 6.24 -14.73
CA THR A 82 11.00 5.20 -13.91
C THR A 82 11.10 5.53 -12.44
N ALA A 83 10.13 5.10 -11.64
CA ALA A 83 10.18 5.20 -10.18
C ALA A 83 9.99 3.81 -9.55
N ARG A 84 10.86 3.45 -8.59
CA ARG A 84 10.66 2.30 -7.71
C ARG A 84 10.16 2.84 -6.37
N ALA A 85 8.99 2.40 -5.95
CA ALA A 85 8.27 2.95 -4.81
C ALA A 85 7.80 1.83 -3.89
N GLU A 86 7.94 2.04 -2.59
CA GLU A 86 7.44 1.10 -1.59
C GLU A 86 5.91 1.14 -1.46
N ALA A 87 5.31 0.00 -1.13
CA ALA A 87 3.87 -0.18 -1.16
C ALA A 87 3.08 0.66 -0.14
N GLY A 88 3.76 1.19 0.89
CA GLY A 88 3.18 2.02 1.93
C GLY A 88 2.89 3.46 1.51
N LEU A 89 3.43 3.90 0.37
CA LEU A 89 3.27 5.26 -0.11
C LEU A 89 1.82 5.62 -0.45
N THR A 90 1.51 6.88 -0.26
CA THR A 90 0.33 7.56 -0.79
C THR A 90 0.66 8.26 -2.10
N TRP A 91 -0.35 8.55 -2.92
CA TRP A 91 -0.17 9.30 -4.17
C TRP A 91 0.45 10.68 -3.95
N GLY A 92 0.15 11.35 -2.85
CA GLY A 92 0.75 12.64 -2.50
C GLY A 92 2.26 12.55 -2.25
N GLU A 93 2.70 11.52 -1.54
CA GLU A 93 4.12 11.25 -1.29
C GLU A 93 4.83 10.87 -2.59
N TYR A 94 4.28 9.93 -3.35
CA TYR A 94 4.86 9.51 -4.62
C TYR A 94 4.98 10.67 -5.62
N ASN A 95 3.91 11.46 -5.80
CA ASN A 95 3.90 12.59 -6.72
C ASN A 95 4.91 13.67 -6.30
N ARG A 96 5.11 13.91 -4.99
CA ARG A 96 6.13 14.85 -4.50
C ARG A 96 7.51 14.44 -4.99
N GLU A 97 7.86 13.17 -4.84
CA GLU A 97 9.18 12.65 -5.21
C GLU A 97 9.39 12.63 -6.72
N THR A 98 8.40 12.22 -7.52
CA THR A 98 8.55 12.23 -8.98
C THR A 98 8.58 13.64 -9.56
N GLN A 99 7.82 14.57 -8.99
CA GLN A 99 7.78 15.96 -9.45
C GLN A 99 9.07 16.72 -9.16
N ALA A 100 9.87 16.31 -8.18
CA ALA A 100 11.22 16.86 -7.97
C ALA A 100 12.12 16.69 -9.22
N PHE A 101 11.80 15.72 -10.08
CA PHE A 101 12.48 15.45 -11.35
C PHE A 101 11.65 15.85 -12.58
N GLY A 102 10.53 16.56 -12.40
CA GLY A 102 9.61 16.92 -13.49
C GLY A 102 8.91 15.71 -14.13
N LEU A 103 8.75 14.62 -13.39
CA LEU A 103 8.11 13.39 -13.84
C LEU A 103 6.76 13.14 -13.13
N ALA A 104 5.87 12.48 -13.84
CA ALA A 104 4.59 12.01 -13.32
C ALA A 104 4.21 10.66 -13.97
N SER A 105 3.41 9.87 -13.26
CA SER A 105 2.70 8.71 -13.80
C SER A 105 1.20 8.87 -13.58
N THR A 106 0.40 8.12 -14.34
CA THR A 106 -1.05 8.02 -14.08
C THR A 106 -1.33 7.36 -12.73
N GLY A 107 -2.36 7.83 -12.04
CA GLY A 107 -2.50 7.63 -10.60
C GLY A 107 -3.79 8.16 -10.02
N GLY A 108 -4.00 7.95 -8.72
CA GLY A 108 -5.19 8.40 -8.01
C GLY A 108 -5.32 9.93 -7.93
N VAL A 109 -6.56 10.41 -7.90
CA VAL A 109 -6.87 11.85 -7.82
C VAL A 109 -6.81 12.40 -6.39
N VAL A 110 -6.90 11.55 -5.37
CA VAL A 110 -6.85 11.93 -3.95
C VAL A 110 -5.49 11.57 -3.35
N SER A 111 -4.76 12.58 -2.87
CA SER A 111 -3.37 12.45 -2.39
C SER A 111 -3.17 11.43 -1.28
N THR A 112 -4.16 11.16 -0.44
CA THR A 112 -4.07 10.20 0.68
C THR A 112 -4.27 8.74 0.25
N THR A 113 -4.69 8.50 -1.00
CA THR A 113 -4.90 7.14 -1.50
C THR A 113 -3.56 6.41 -1.63
N GLY A 114 -3.49 5.17 -1.16
CA GLY A 114 -2.27 4.35 -1.26
C GLY A 114 -1.95 3.92 -2.69
N ILE A 115 -0.68 3.98 -3.08
CA ILE A 115 -0.25 3.69 -4.46
C ILE A 115 -0.45 2.21 -4.83
N ALA A 116 -0.14 1.29 -3.91
CA ALA A 116 -0.19 -0.14 -4.19
C ALA A 116 -1.62 -0.63 -4.39
N GLY A 117 -2.51 -0.30 -3.46
CA GLY A 117 -3.92 -0.73 -3.54
C GLY A 117 -4.64 -0.19 -4.77
N LEU A 118 -4.36 1.06 -5.17
CA LEU A 118 -4.95 1.64 -6.37
C LEU A 118 -4.38 1.02 -7.65
N THR A 119 -3.06 0.86 -7.73
CA THR A 119 -2.38 0.32 -8.92
C THR A 119 -2.77 -1.14 -9.17
N LEU A 120 -2.78 -1.98 -8.12
CA LEU A 120 -3.16 -3.40 -8.24
C LEU A 120 -4.66 -3.60 -8.53
N GLY A 121 -5.48 -2.59 -8.26
CA GLY A 121 -6.90 -2.57 -8.64
C GLY A 121 -7.18 -1.93 -10.01
N GLY A 122 -6.15 -1.60 -10.79
CA GLY A 122 -6.25 -0.89 -12.07
C GLY A 122 -5.76 0.56 -11.95
N GLY A 123 -6.61 1.42 -11.37
CA GLY A 123 -6.23 2.77 -10.98
C GLY A 123 -6.48 3.84 -12.04
N LEU A 124 -7.41 4.74 -11.72
CA LEU A 124 -7.83 5.86 -12.57
C LEU A 124 -7.48 7.20 -11.94
N GLY A 125 -7.10 8.17 -12.77
CA GLY A 125 -7.08 9.58 -12.42
C GLY A 125 -6.68 10.47 -13.58
N TRP A 126 -6.18 11.67 -13.30
CA TRP A 126 -6.15 12.76 -14.30
C TRP A 126 -5.44 12.42 -15.62
N LEU A 127 -4.38 11.62 -15.55
CA LEU A 127 -3.54 11.30 -16.71
C LEU A 127 -4.04 10.10 -17.52
N HIS A 128 -5.11 9.43 -17.09
CA HIS A 128 -5.53 8.16 -17.70
C HIS A 128 -5.92 8.29 -19.17
N GLY A 129 -6.55 9.40 -19.57
CA GLY A 129 -6.94 9.63 -20.95
C GLY A 129 -5.77 9.71 -21.93
N LYS A 130 -4.55 9.96 -21.45
CA LYS A 130 -3.33 10.01 -22.26
C LYS A 130 -2.37 8.84 -22.00
N HIS A 131 -2.36 8.31 -20.77
CA HIS A 131 -1.33 7.36 -20.31
C HIS A 131 -1.90 6.02 -19.82
N GLY A 132 -3.21 5.78 -19.92
CA GLY A 132 -3.84 4.55 -19.44
C GLY A 132 -4.01 4.47 -17.92
N LEU A 133 -4.29 3.28 -17.40
CA LEU A 133 -4.45 3.01 -15.97
C LEU A 133 -3.10 2.99 -15.25
N SER A 134 -3.12 3.09 -13.92
CA SER A 134 -1.90 2.93 -13.12
C SER A 134 -1.26 1.56 -13.34
N CYS A 135 -2.06 0.49 -13.44
CA CYS A 135 -1.57 -0.85 -13.76
C CYS A 135 -0.89 -0.94 -15.13
N ASP A 136 -1.34 -0.15 -16.11
CA ASP A 136 -0.77 -0.16 -17.47
C ASP A 136 0.65 0.44 -17.51
N ASN A 137 1.05 1.14 -16.45
CA ASN A 137 2.35 1.77 -16.28
C ASN A 137 3.23 1.05 -15.25
N LEU A 138 2.76 -0.04 -14.66
CA LEU A 138 3.55 -0.84 -13.72
C LEU A 138 4.54 -1.73 -14.49
N LEU A 139 5.83 -1.48 -14.29
CA LEU A 139 6.89 -2.24 -14.98
C LEU A 139 7.18 -3.59 -14.33
N SER A 140 7.16 -3.63 -12.99
CA SER A 140 7.46 -4.82 -12.19
C SER A 140 7.04 -4.61 -10.74
N ALA A 141 6.88 -5.70 -9.98
CA ALA A 141 6.66 -5.65 -8.54
C ALA A 141 7.48 -6.74 -7.83
N ASP A 142 8.00 -6.43 -6.65
CA ASP A 142 8.49 -7.45 -5.71
C ASP A 142 7.31 -7.94 -4.87
N VAL A 143 7.08 -9.25 -4.85
CA VAL A 143 5.90 -9.86 -4.21
C VAL A 143 6.37 -10.91 -3.20
N VAL A 144 5.91 -10.76 -1.96
CA VAL A 144 5.99 -11.80 -0.93
C VAL A 144 4.77 -12.70 -1.09
N THR A 145 5.00 -13.97 -1.38
CA THR A 145 3.95 -14.97 -1.59
C THR A 145 3.52 -15.61 -0.27
N ALA A 146 2.46 -16.42 -0.27
CA ALA A 146 1.90 -17.02 0.95
C ALA A 146 2.84 -18.04 1.63
N ASP A 147 3.87 -18.52 0.92
CA ASP A 147 4.95 -19.33 1.46
C ASP A 147 6.03 -18.51 2.21
N GLY A 148 5.99 -17.18 2.09
CA GLY A 148 6.88 -16.22 2.73
C GLY A 148 8.10 -15.94 1.88
#